data_AF-A0A1D2JJ67-F1
#
_entry.id   AF-A0A1D2JJ67-F1
#
_cell.length_a   1.000
_cell.length_b   1.000
_cell.length_c   1.000
_cell.angle_alpha   90.00
_cell.angle_beta   90.00
_cell.angle_gamma   90.00
#
_symmetry.space_group_name_H-M   'P 1'
#
loop_
_entity.id
_entity.type
_entity.pdbx_description
1 polymer ?
#
loop_
_entity_poly.entity_id
_entity_poly.type
_entity_poly.pdbx_seq_one_letter_code
_entity_poly.pdbx_strand_id
1 'polypeptide(L)'
;GDVTLNLSVDGKEIGTSTLPNLVIKPGNNTVKMRSAVDVAKVFPFVSGKDAKYKNGVIPVSIVGKSAMYNGKELPYFTKALESNVLHIQLNLGPLLGLKG
;
A
#
# COMPACT_ATOMS: atom_id res chain seq x y z
N GLY A 1 11.93 -2.95 13.12
CA GLY A 1 12.05 -4.15 12.27
C GLY A 1 11.66 -3.81 10.85
N ASP A 2 11.90 -4.72 9.93
CA ASP A 2 11.48 -4.57 8.53
C ASP A 2 10.02 -4.98 8.41
N VAL A 3 9.19 -4.08 7.89
CA VAL A 3 7.76 -4.31 7.72
C VAL A 3 7.43 -4.40 6.25
N THR A 4 6.64 -5.42 5.89
CA THR A 4 6.03 -5.56 4.56
C THR A 4 4.53 -5.33 4.67
N LEU A 5 4.00 -4.57 3.72
CA LEU A 5 2.59 -4.22 3.59
C LEU A 5 2.08 -4.63 2.21
N ASN A 6 0.85 -5.12 2.13
CA ASN A 6 0.16 -5.40 0.88
C ASN A 6 -0.73 -4.20 0.50
N LEU A 7 -0.79 -3.88 -0.80
CA LEU A 7 -1.66 -2.83 -1.33
C LEU A 7 -2.75 -3.46 -2.20
N SER A 8 -3.99 -3.03 -2.02
CA SER A 8 -5.13 -3.49 -2.83
C SER A 8 -6.10 -2.37 -3.20
N VAL A 9 -6.83 -2.58 -4.29
CA VAL A 9 -7.92 -1.70 -4.76
C VAL A 9 -9.14 -2.58 -4.96
N ASP A 10 -10.27 -2.23 -4.33
CA ASP A 10 -11.50 -3.03 -4.37
C ASP A 10 -11.24 -4.54 -4.07
N GLY A 11 -10.33 -4.83 -3.13
CA GLY A 11 -9.95 -6.18 -2.73
C GLY A 11 -8.94 -6.89 -3.65
N LYS A 12 -8.60 -6.32 -4.81
CA LYS A 12 -7.58 -6.86 -5.72
C LYS A 12 -6.20 -6.37 -5.34
N GLU A 13 -5.27 -7.28 -5.06
CA GLU A 13 -3.88 -6.94 -4.76
C GLU A 13 -3.19 -6.29 -5.97
N ILE A 14 -2.60 -5.11 -5.77
CA ILE A 14 -1.91 -4.34 -6.81
C ILE A 14 -0.41 -4.20 -6.56
N GLY A 15 0.09 -4.58 -5.38
CA GLY A 15 1.52 -4.45 -5.08
C GLY A 15 1.86 -4.62 -3.61
N THR A 16 3.12 -4.33 -3.29
CA THR A 16 3.66 -4.39 -1.92
C THR A 16 4.43 -3.13 -1.57
N SER A 17 4.54 -2.86 -0.27
CA SER A 17 5.35 -1.79 0.27
C SER A 17 6.28 -2.30 1.34
N THR A 18 7.45 -1.69 1.44
CA THR A 18 8.40 -2.00 2.52
C THR A 18 8.68 -0.77 3.36
N LEU A 19 8.81 -1.00 4.67
CA LEU A 19 9.27 -0.02 5.66
C LEU A 19 10.50 -0.62 6.35
N PRO A 20 11.70 -0.41 5.78
CA PRO A 20 12.92 -0.95 6.36
C PRO A 20 13.22 -0.25 7.69
N ASN A 21 13.69 -1.02 8.68
CA ASN A 21 14.10 -0.50 9.99
C ASN A 21 13.04 0.38 10.68
N LEU A 22 11.76 0.03 10.56
CA LEU A 22 10.67 0.75 11.21
C LEU A 22 10.83 0.70 12.75
N VAL A 23 10.83 1.86 13.38
CA VAL A 23 10.78 2.03 14.83
C VAL A 23 9.48 2.75 15.17
N ILE A 24 8.62 2.09 15.95
CA ILE A 24 7.37 2.67 16.43
C ILE A 24 7.59 3.23 17.83
N LYS A 25 7.12 4.46 18.05
CA LYS A 25 7.12 5.13 19.36
C LYS A 25 5.68 5.44 19.78
N PRO A 26 5.39 5.61 21.08
CA PRO A 26 4.09 6.12 21.51
C PRO A 26 3.75 7.44 20.81
N GLY A 27 2.50 7.57 20.34
CA GLY A 27 2.01 8.73 19.59
C GLY A 27 2.07 8.58 18.07
N ASN A 28 2.11 9.70 17.36
CA ASN A 28 2.07 9.72 15.89
C ASN A 28 3.43 9.34 15.29
N ASN A 29 3.43 8.29 14.46
CA ASN A 29 4.59 7.86 13.71
C ASN A 29 4.40 8.24 12.24
N THR A 30 5.21 9.17 11.74
CA THR A 30 5.23 9.54 10.32
C THR A 30 6.46 8.93 9.67
N VAL A 31 6.23 7.98 8.76
CA VAL A 31 7.31 7.23 8.10
C VAL A 31 7.13 7.34 6.59
N LYS A 32 8.24 7.52 5.86
CA LYS A 32 8.23 7.48 4.41
C LYS A 32 8.07 6.03 3.95
N MET A 33 7.05 5.80 3.14
CA MET A 33 6.74 4.50 2.58
C MET A 33 7.16 4.45 1.10
N ARG A 34 7.80 3.35 0.67
CA ARG A 34 8.11 3.10 -0.74
C ARG A 34 7.43 1.82 -1.20
N SER A 35 6.64 1.93 -2.26
CA SER A 35 5.83 0.84 -2.79
C SER A 35 6.25 0.45 -4.18
N ALA A 36 6.11 -0.85 -4.49
CA ALA A 36 6.18 -1.41 -5.83
C ALA A 36 4.76 -1.79 -6.25
N VAL A 37 4.30 -1.22 -7.35
CA VAL A 37 2.92 -1.37 -7.86
C VAL A 37 2.95 -1.94 -9.27
N ASP A 38 2.08 -2.92 -9.51
CA ASP A 38 1.87 -3.52 -10.82
C ASP A 38 0.88 -2.68 -11.63
N VAL A 39 1.41 -1.95 -12.61
CA VAL A 39 0.62 -1.05 -13.48
C VAL A 39 -0.44 -1.81 -14.27
N ALA A 40 -0.18 -3.06 -14.69
CA ALA A 40 -1.15 -3.85 -15.46
C ALA A 40 -2.37 -4.22 -14.60
N LYS A 41 -2.18 -4.42 -13.29
CA LYS A 41 -3.29 -4.66 -12.36
C LYS A 41 -4.08 -3.40 -12.06
N VAL A 42 -3.44 -2.23 -12.14
CA VAL A 42 -4.08 -0.95 -11.85
C VAL A 42 -4.81 -0.37 -13.07
N PHE A 43 -4.29 -0.58 -14.28
CA PHE A 43 -4.81 0.02 -15.51
C PHE A 43 -6.35 -0.11 -15.70
N PRO A 44 -7.00 -1.26 -15.44
CA PRO A 44 -8.45 -1.40 -15.59
C PRO A 44 -9.29 -0.50 -14.67
N PHE A 45 -8.70 -0.03 -13.57
CA PHE A 45 -9.39 0.84 -12.61
C PHE A 45 -9.44 2.30 -13.07
N VAL A 46 -8.50 2.72 -13.92
CA VAL A 46 -8.27 4.12 -14.29
C VAL A 46 -8.48 4.40 -15.78
N SER A 47 -8.45 3.36 -16.62
CA SER A 47 -8.59 3.48 -18.07
C SER A 47 -9.56 2.43 -18.63
N GLY A 48 -10.30 2.81 -19.67
CA GLY A 48 -11.35 2.00 -20.28
C GLY A 48 -12.75 2.58 -20.07
N LYS A 49 -13.73 2.00 -20.78
CA LYS A 49 -15.13 2.45 -20.77
C LYS A 49 -15.73 2.41 -19.36
N ASP A 50 -15.46 1.32 -18.65
CA ASP A 50 -16.05 1.00 -17.34
C ASP A 50 -15.13 1.31 -16.15
N ALA A 51 -14.03 2.04 -16.40
CA ALA A 51 -13.10 2.43 -15.33
C ALA A 51 -13.80 3.31 -14.28
N LYS A 52 -13.65 2.92 -13.01
CA LYS A 52 -14.26 3.58 -11.85
C LYS A 52 -13.52 4.88 -11.44
N TYR A 53 -12.23 4.95 -11.70
CA TYR A 53 -11.33 6.02 -11.23
C TYR A 53 -10.64 6.74 -12.40
N LYS A 54 -11.43 7.28 -13.33
CA LYS A 54 -10.92 7.92 -14.57
C LYS A 54 -10.03 9.15 -14.33
N ASN A 55 -10.11 9.75 -13.14
CA ASN A 55 -9.23 10.85 -12.73
C ASN A 55 -7.82 10.37 -12.30
N GLY A 56 -7.55 9.06 -12.33
CA GLY A 56 -6.26 8.49 -11.94
C GLY A 56 -6.01 8.48 -10.43
N VAL A 57 -7.00 8.84 -9.60
CA VAL A 57 -6.90 8.79 -8.14
C VAL A 57 -7.66 7.58 -7.63
N ILE A 58 -6.94 6.60 -7.10
CA ILE A 58 -7.51 5.32 -6.66
C ILE A 58 -7.47 5.20 -5.13
N PRO A 59 -8.53 4.68 -4.49
CA PRO A 59 -8.51 4.33 -3.09
C PRO A 59 -7.72 3.02 -2.92
N VAL A 60 -6.65 3.09 -2.14
CA VAL A 60 -5.80 1.94 -1.85
C VAL A 60 -5.97 1.54 -0.39
N SER A 61 -6.29 0.27 -0.18
CA SER A 61 -6.26 -0.38 1.12
C SER A 61 -4.88 -0.98 1.33
N ILE A 62 -4.29 -0.72 2.50
CA ILE A 62 -2.97 -1.20 2.86
C ILE A 62 -3.11 -2.03 4.13
N VAL A 63 -2.59 -3.26 4.10
CA VAL A 63 -2.68 -4.21 5.22
C VAL A 63 -1.29 -4.74 5.55
N GLY A 64 -1.01 -4.90 6.84
CA GLY A 64 0.20 -5.56 7.30
C GLY A 64 0.33 -6.97 6.74
N LYS A 65 1.52 -7.34 6.26
CA LYS A 65 1.84 -8.72 5.86
C LYS A 65 2.86 -9.37 6.78
N SER A 66 3.90 -8.65 7.19
CA SER A 66 4.91 -9.20 8.08
C SER A 66 5.70 -8.11 8.80
N ALA A 67 6.19 -8.45 9.98
CA ALA A 67 7.21 -7.71 10.70
C ALA A 67 8.39 -8.64 11.02
N MET A 68 9.59 -8.26 10.59
CA MET A 68 10.82 -9.05 10.74
C MET A 68 11.87 -8.28 11.53
N TYR A 69 12.65 -8.98 12.35
CA TYR A 69 13.83 -8.42 13.00
C TYR A 69 14.93 -9.46 13.07
N ASN A 70 16.11 -9.12 12.53
CA ASN A 70 17.25 -10.04 12.43
C ASN A 70 16.88 -11.40 11.78
N GLY A 71 16.07 -11.37 10.71
CA GLY A 71 15.64 -12.57 9.97
C GLY A 71 14.57 -13.41 10.67
N LYS A 72 14.08 -13.01 11.84
CA LYS A 72 12.99 -13.68 12.57
C LYS A 72 11.71 -12.88 12.48
N GLU A 73 10.60 -13.57 12.24
CA GLU A 73 9.29 -12.96 12.29
C GLU A 73 8.95 -12.54 13.72
N LEU A 74 8.18 -11.45 13.83
CA LEU A 74 7.63 -10.95 15.07
C LEU A 74 6.09 -11.12 15.08
N PRO A 75 5.55 -12.29 15.46
CA PRO A 75 4.14 -12.62 15.25
C PRO A 75 3.14 -11.66 15.89
N TYR A 76 3.46 -11.12 17.07
CA TYR A 76 2.62 -10.13 17.74
C TYR A 76 2.45 -8.87 16.89
N PHE A 77 3.54 -8.37 16.31
CA PHE A 77 3.52 -7.19 15.46
C PHE A 77 2.91 -7.50 14.09
N THR A 78 3.15 -8.68 13.50
CA THR A 78 2.48 -9.10 12.26
C THR A 78 0.95 -9.06 12.44
N LYS A 79 0.40 -9.71 13.47
CA LYS A 79 -1.05 -9.74 13.73
C LYS A 79 -1.65 -8.36 14.00
N ALA A 80 -0.91 -7.52 14.73
CA ALA A 80 -1.34 -6.15 14.99
C ALA A 80 -1.43 -5.32 13.70
N LEU A 81 -0.48 -5.50 12.78
CA LEU A 81 -0.47 -4.82 11.48
C LEU A 81 -1.55 -5.36 10.54
N GLU A 82 -1.85 -6.66 10.57
CA GLU A 82 -2.95 -7.26 9.81
C GLU A 82 -4.32 -6.74 10.24
N SER A 83 -4.47 -6.41 11.53
CA SER A 83 -5.74 -5.94 12.12
C SER A 83 -6.06 -4.48 11.79
N ASN A 84 -5.10 -3.72 11.25
CA ASN A 84 -5.27 -2.31 10.92
C ASN A 84 -5.20 -2.08 9.41
N VAL A 85 -6.36 -1.83 8.79
CA VAL A 85 -6.44 -1.50 7.37
C VAL A 85 -6.30 0.01 7.20
N LEU A 86 -5.21 0.44 6.57
CA LEU A 86 -5.02 1.85 6.22
C LEU A 86 -5.66 2.13 4.87
N HIS A 87 -6.40 3.23 4.76
CA HIS A 87 -6.97 3.69 3.51
C HIS A 87 -6.32 5.01 3.07
N ILE A 88 -5.80 5.03 1.84
CA ILE A 88 -5.21 6.24 1.26
C ILE A 88 -5.75 6.50 -0.14
N GLN A 89 -5.66 7.74 -0.61
CA GLN A 89 -5.90 8.10 -2.00
C GLN A 89 -4.55 8.18 -2.73
N LEU A 90 -4.31 7.26 -3.67
CA LEU A 90 -3.09 7.25 -4.47
C LEU A 90 -3.35 7.93 -5.82
N ASN A 91 -2.67 9.05 -6.06
CA ASN A 91 -2.74 9.75 -7.34
C ASN A 91 -1.72 9.16 -8.32
N LEU A 92 -2.21 8.49 -9.36
CA LEU A 92 -1.42 7.92 -10.45
C LEU A 92 -1.45 8.77 -11.72
N GLY A 93 -2.19 9.87 -11.74
CA GLY A 93 -2.28 10.77 -12.88
C GLY A 93 -0.91 11.17 -13.43
N PRO A 94 0.06 11.61 -12.60
CA PRO A 94 1.41 11.95 -13.05
C PRO A 94 2.17 10.78 -13.69
N LEU A 95 1.99 9.56 -13.18
CA LEU A 95 2.65 8.37 -13.72
C LEU A 95 2.06 7.94 -15.07
N LEU A 96 0.74 8.08 -15.21
CA LEU A 96 -0.02 7.59 -16.36
C LEU A 96 -0.25 8.66 -17.45
N GLY A 97 0.24 9.88 -17.22
CA GLY A 97 0.05 11.00 -18.15
C GLY A 97 -1.40 11.50 -18.23
N LEU A 98 -2.23 11.19 -17.22
CA LEU A 98 -3.60 11.71 -17.14
C LEU A 98 -3.52 13.17 -16.66
N LYS A 99 -4.05 14.11 -17.46
CA LYS A 99 -4.20 15.50 -17.02
C LYS A 99 -5.32 15.56 -15.98
N GLY A 100 -5.00 16.07 -14.79
CA GLY A 100 -5.95 16.30 -13.69
C GLY A 100 -6.97 17.38 -14.01
#